data_AF-A0A6A0AJT1-F1
#
_entry.id   AF-A0A6A0AJT1-F1
#
_cell.length_a   1.000
_cell.length_b   1.000
_cell.length_c   1.000
_cell.angle_alpha   90.00
_cell.angle_beta   90.00
_cell.angle_gamma   90.00
#
_symmetry.space_group_name_H-M   'P 1'
#
loop_
_entity.id
_entity.type
_entity.pdbx_description
1 polymer ?
#
loop_
_entity_poly.entity_id
_entity_poly.type
_entity_poly.pdbx_seq_one_letter_code
_entity_poly.pdbx_strand_id
1 'polypeptide(L)'
;MWREGMMELLDQLEAENPEDTALAPKDLSEWACIYIKYIQILRKLETAYDQMVHPQKRLDMRKALEACIGRQLEIRHWMVKLNRGLDFVSLDDILVDLKLSPDVLEVPVPKYFIEDRAKELDDRDKFLEALVEKYNVKAPQHSPIIRIGAPLPEEEAIMIIQKNERGEGTGQLGK
;
A
#
# COMPACT_ATOMS: atom_id res chain seq x y z
N MET A 1 11.08 -17.84 -4.93
CA MET A 1 10.33 -16.76 -4.28
C MET A 1 10.03 -17.02 -2.81
N TRP A 2 9.16 -17.96 -2.39
CA TRP A 2 8.92 -18.19 -0.95
C TRP A 2 10.20 -18.49 -0.14
N ARG A 3 10.97 -19.50 -0.54
CA ARG A 3 12.22 -19.88 0.15
C ARG A 3 13.22 -18.73 0.21
N GLU A 4 13.33 -17.97 -0.86
CA GLU A 4 14.21 -16.81 -0.98
C GLU A 4 13.77 -15.68 -0.03
N GLY A 5 12.48 -15.30 -0.07
CA GLY A 5 11.93 -14.30 0.84
C GLY A 5 12.04 -14.71 2.32
N MET A 6 11.89 -15.99 2.63
CA MET A 6 12.10 -16.49 4.00
C MET A 6 13.56 -16.48 4.43
N MET A 7 14.51 -16.83 3.54
CA MET A 7 15.93 -16.72 3.85
C MET A 7 16.31 -15.25 4.09
N GLU A 8 15.89 -14.35 3.21
CA GLU A 8 16.12 -12.91 3.41
C GLU A 8 15.46 -12.38 4.68
N LEU A 9 14.29 -12.89 5.06
CA LEU A 9 13.65 -12.53 6.33
C LEU A 9 14.49 -12.98 7.53
N LEU A 10 15.07 -14.18 7.48
CA LEU A 10 15.94 -14.67 8.55
C LEU A 10 17.24 -13.87 8.62
N ASP A 11 17.89 -13.62 7.48
CA ASP A 11 19.08 -12.78 7.40
C ASP A 11 18.78 -11.37 7.95
N GLN A 12 17.59 -10.84 7.65
CA GLN A 12 17.16 -9.53 8.11
C GLN A 12 16.93 -9.48 9.63
N LEU A 13 16.38 -10.55 10.21
CA LEU A 13 16.20 -10.66 11.66
C LEU A 13 17.56 -10.72 12.38
N GLU A 14 18.55 -11.40 11.79
CA GLU A 14 19.92 -11.43 12.31
C GLU A 14 20.60 -10.06 12.18
N ALA A 15 20.41 -9.36 11.06
CA ALA A 15 20.94 -8.00 10.87
C ALA A 15 20.32 -6.99 11.85
N GLU A 16 19.03 -7.15 12.17
CA GLU A 16 18.32 -6.31 13.11
C GLU A 16 18.72 -6.58 14.57
N ASN A 17 18.87 -7.87 14.92
CA ASN A 17 19.21 -8.32 16.27
C ASN A 17 20.35 -9.35 16.24
N PRO A 18 21.59 -8.91 15.97
CA PRO A 18 22.76 -9.79 15.90
C PRO A 18 23.13 -10.33 17.29
N GLU A 19 23.84 -11.47 17.32
CA GLU A 19 24.37 -12.04 18.56
C GLU A 19 25.33 -11.06 19.27
N ASP A 20 26.19 -10.38 18.51
CA ASP A 20 26.96 -9.25 19.00
C ASP A 20 26.13 -7.97 18.93
N THR A 21 25.56 -7.58 20.06
CA THR A 21 24.77 -6.34 20.23
C THR A 21 25.50 -5.07 19.78
N ALA A 22 26.84 -5.07 19.67
CA ALA A 22 27.59 -3.93 19.14
C ALA A 22 27.35 -3.70 17.65
N LEU A 23 26.90 -4.72 16.91
CA LEU A 23 26.58 -4.68 15.48
C LEU A 23 25.13 -4.30 15.20
N ALA A 24 24.28 -4.21 16.23
CA ALA A 24 22.87 -3.85 16.05
C ALA A 24 22.73 -2.41 15.52
N PRO A 25 21.70 -2.12 14.71
CA PRO A 25 21.43 -0.77 14.19
C PRO A 25 21.25 0.26 15.31
N LYS A 26 21.96 1.39 15.24
CA LYS A 26 22.01 2.41 16.29
C LYS A 26 21.38 3.72 15.86
N ASP A 27 21.65 4.13 14.62
CA ASP A 27 21.21 5.42 14.12
C ASP A 27 20.07 5.31 13.11
N LEU A 28 19.50 6.47 12.77
CA LEU A 28 18.35 6.55 11.88
C LEU A 28 18.65 5.98 10.49
N SER A 29 19.87 6.14 9.98
CA SER A 29 20.26 5.66 8.64
C SER A 29 20.37 4.13 8.62
N GLU A 30 20.97 3.53 9.65
CA GLU A 30 21.04 2.07 9.78
C GLU A 30 19.63 1.47 9.92
N TRP A 31 18.76 2.06 10.75
CA TRP A 31 17.35 1.65 10.88
C TRP A 31 16.56 1.84 9.58
N ALA A 32 16.88 2.88 8.79
CA ALA A 32 16.27 3.08 7.48
C ALA A 32 16.69 2.01 6.47
N CYS A 33 17.95 1.57 6.46
CA CYS A 33 18.39 0.41 5.66
C CYS A 33 17.59 -0.85 6.03
N ILE A 34 17.42 -1.10 7.33
CA ILE A 34 16.60 -2.22 7.82
C ILE A 34 15.16 -2.12 7.31
N TYR A 35 14.55 -0.94 7.44
CA TYR A 35 13.19 -0.68 6.98
C TYR A 35 13.00 -0.93 5.47
N ILE A 36 13.90 -0.41 4.63
CA ILE A 36 13.85 -0.61 3.18
C ILE A 36 13.93 -2.09 2.84
N LYS A 37 14.81 -2.83 3.52
CA LYS A 37 14.97 -4.27 3.27
C LYS A 37 13.72 -5.06 3.67
N TYR A 38 13.04 -4.69 4.75
CA TYR A 38 11.73 -5.26 5.09
C TYR A 38 10.67 -5.01 4.02
N ILE A 39 10.61 -3.83 3.39
CA ILE A 39 9.66 -3.58 2.28
C ILE A 39 9.95 -4.53 1.11
N GLN A 40 11.21 -4.72 0.75
CA GLN A 40 11.60 -5.64 -0.34
C GLN A 40 11.21 -7.09 -0.03
N ILE A 41 11.45 -7.55 1.21
CA ILE A 41 11.08 -8.88 1.68
C ILE A 41 9.57 -9.05 1.65
N LEU A 42 8.83 -8.08 2.18
CA LEU A 42 7.37 -8.07 2.20
C LEU A 42 6.81 -8.27 0.80
N ARG A 43 7.32 -7.56 -0.22
CA ARG A 43 6.92 -7.78 -1.63
C ARG A 43 7.15 -9.20 -2.10
N LYS A 44 8.32 -9.78 -1.82
CA LYS A 44 8.62 -11.17 -2.20
C LYS A 44 7.68 -12.15 -1.51
N LEU A 45 7.37 -11.93 -0.23
CA LEU A 45 6.45 -12.76 0.53
C LEU A 45 5.01 -12.61 0.04
N GLU A 46 4.59 -11.40 -0.32
CA GLU A 46 3.27 -11.11 -0.90
C GLU A 46 3.10 -11.81 -2.25
N THR A 47 4.06 -11.68 -3.16
CA THR A 47 3.99 -12.35 -4.46
C THR A 47 4.03 -13.88 -4.31
N ALA A 48 4.82 -14.39 -3.37
CA ALA A 48 4.83 -15.82 -3.08
C ALA A 48 3.48 -16.29 -2.52
N TYR A 49 2.88 -15.53 -1.61
CA TYR A 49 1.55 -15.80 -1.04
C TYR A 49 0.50 -15.85 -2.15
N ASP A 50 0.47 -14.84 -3.02
CA ASP A 50 -0.48 -14.74 -4.12
C ASP A 50 -0.41 -15.94 -5.07
N GLN A 51 0.80 -16.34 -5.45
CA GLN A 51 1.04 -17.48 -6.36
C GLN A 51 0.82 -18.85 -5.69
N MET A 52 0.58 -18.92 -4.38
CA MET A 52 0.38 -20.18 -3.68
C MET A 52 -1.05 -20.69 -3.88
N VAL A 53 -1.15 -21.81 -4.61
CA VAL A 53 -2.42 -22.49 -4.89
C VAL A 53 -2.84 -23.49 -3.82
N HIS A 54 -1.91 -23.97 -3.00
CA HIS A 54 -2.21 -24.98 -1.97
C HIS A 54 -2.75 -24.30 -0.69
N PRO A 55 -4.01 -24.53 -0.28
CA PRO A 55 -4.64 -23.77 0.81
C PRO A 55 -3.88 -23.84 2.13
N GLN A 56 -3.46 -25.03 2.56
CA GLN A 56 -2.71 -25.20 3.81
C GLN A 56 -1.40 -24.40 3.84
N LYS A 57 -0.61 -24.47 2.76
CA LYS A 57 0.65 -23.72 2.66
C LYS A 57 0.39 -22.22 2.61
N ARG A 58 -0.67 -21.79 1.92
CA ARG A 58 -1.08 -20.39 1.82
C ARG A 58 -1.37 -19.81 3.22
N LEU A 59 -1.99 -20.57 4.12
CA LEU A 59 -2.22 -20.15 5.51
C LEU A 59 -0.91 -19.90 6.27
N ASP A 60 0.08 -20.76 6.13
CA ASP A 60 1.37 -20.58 6.81
C ASP A 60 2.18 -19.43 6.22
N MET A 61 2.11 -19.24 4.89
CA MET A 61 2.71 -18.09 4.22
C MET A 61 2.07 -16.77 4.65
N ARG A 62 0.75 -16.76 4.85
CA ARG A 62 0.03 -15.58 5.37
C ARG A 62 0.60 -15.13 6.71
N LYS A 63 0.83 -16.06 7.64
CA LYS A 63 1.36 -15.73 8.97
C LYS A 63 2.72 -15.05 8.89
N ALA A 64 3.62 -15.56 8.04
CA ALA A 64 4.94 -14.94 7.85
C ALA A 64 4.83 -13.55 7.21
N LEU A 65 3.94 -13.40 6.23
CA LEU A 65 3.67 -12.10 5.59
C LEU A 65 3.10 -11.09 6.60
N GLU A 66 2.10 -11.48 7.39
CA GLU A 66 1.52 -10.65 8.47
C GLU A 66 2.56 -10.26 9.52
N ALA A 67 3.41 -11.21 9.95
CA ALA A 67 4.50 -10.91 10.88
C ALA A 67 5.52 -9.92 10.29
N CYS A 68 5.88 -10.08 9.01
CA CYS A 68 6.77 -9.17 8.30
C CYS A 68 6.16 -7.76 8.17
N ILE A 69 4.87 -7.65 7.85
CA ILE A 69 4.14 -6.37 7.79
C ILE A 69 4.14 -5.70 9.17
N GLY A 70 3.79 -6.45 10.22
CA GLY A 70 3.80 -5.97 11.60
C GLY A 70 5.15 -5.39 11.97
N ARG A 71 6.23 -6.15 11.74
CA ARG A 71 7.60 -5.69 12.06
C ARG A 71 8.01 -4.47 11.25
N GLN A 72 7.68 -4.41 9.96
CA GLN A 72 7.95 -3.26 9.09
C GLN A 72 7.28 -1.98 9.61
N LEU A 73 6.04 -2.06 10.11
CA LEU A 73 5.33 -0.94 10.72
C LEU A 73 5.93 -0.51 12.06
N GLU A 74 6.37 -1.45 12.90
CA GLU A 74 7.05 -1.16 14.15
C GLU A 74 8.36 -0.39 13.91
N ILE A 75 9.15 -0.82 12.92
CA ILE A 75 10.39 -0.13 12.55
C ILE A 75 10.09 1.26 12.00
N ARG A 76 9.05 1.41 11.17
CA ARG A 76 8.63 2.74 10.70
C ARG A 76 8.32 3.68 11.86
N HIS A 77 7.59 3.18 12.87
CA HIS A 77 7.30 3.93 14.09
C HIS A 77 8.57 4.26 14.89
N TRP A 78 9.50 3.32 14.99
CA TRP A 78 10.79 3.55 15.64
C TRP A 78 11.60 4.65 14.96
N MET A 79 11.65 4.64 13.62
CA MET A 79 12.33 5.68 12.84
C MET A 79 11.73 7.07 13.08
N VAL A 80 10.40 7.20 13.22
CA VAL A 80 9.77 8.49 13.57
C VAL A 80 10.27 9.00 14.92
N LYS A 81 10.38 8.11 15.92
CA LYS A 81 10.92 8.49 17.24
C LYS A 81 12.37 8.95 17.16
N LEU A 82 13.21 8.21 16.43
CA LEU A 82 14.61 8.60 16.20
C LEU A 82 14.73 9.92 15.44
N ASN A 83 13.79 10.19 14.53
CA ASN A 83 13.69 11.42 13.76
C ASN A 83 13.02 12.56 14.54
N ARG A 84 13.23 12.64 15.86
CA ARG A 84 12.69 13.70 16.74
C ARG A 84 11.15 13.81 16.70
N GLY A 85 10.47 12.71 16.40
CA GLY A 85 9.00 12.66 16.29
C GLY A 85 8.44 13.18 14.97
N LEU A 86 9.28 13.47 13.97
CA LEU A 86 8.83 13.87 12.64
C LEU A 86 8.50 12.63 11.81
N ASP A 87 7.26 12.59 11.31
CA ASP A 87 6.76 11.48 10.50
C ASP A 87 7.55 11.33 9.20
N PHE A 88 8.03 12.43 8.62
CA PHE A 88 8.77 12.42 7.37
C PHE A 88 10.27 12.14 7.59
N VAL A 89 10.73 11.00 7.06
CA VAL A 89 12.15 10.61 6.99
C VAL A 89 12.53 10.62 5.51
N SER A 90 13.52 11.43 5.10
CA SER A 90 14.07 11.34 3.74
C SER A 90 14.92 10.09 3.63
N LEU A 91 14.70 9.32 2.56
CA LEU A 91 15.42 8.08 2.27
C LEU A 91 16.28 8.20 1.00
N ASP A 92 16.34 9.38 0.39
CA ASP A 92 16.91 9.56 -0.95
C ASP A 92 18.41 9.24 -0.98
N ASP A 93 19.18 9.77 -0.03
CA ASP A 93 20.62 9.49 0.09
C ASP A 93 20.87 7.99 0.31
N ILE A 94 20.04 7.35 1.13
CA ILE A 94 20.13 5.91 1.44
C ILE A 94 19.82 5.08 0.19
N LEU A 95 18.80 5.46 -0.58
CA LEU A 95 18.49 4.81 -1.85
C LEU A 95 19.66 4.93 -2.85
N VAL A 96 20.29 6.10 -2.92
CA VAL A 96 21.48 6.33 -3.77
C VAL A 96 22.63 5.43 -3.34
N ASP A 97 22.95 5.37 -2.04
CA ASP A 97 24.02 4.53 -1.49
C ASP A 97 23.77 3.04 -1.76
N LEU A 98 22.52 2.59 -1.60
CA LEU A 98 22.11 1.22 -1.87
C LEU A 98 21.92 0.93 -3.37
N LYS A 99 22.04 1.94 -4.24
CA LYS A 99 21.81 1.87 -5.69
C LYS A 99 20.41 1.35 -6.04
N LEU A 100 19.42 1.78 -5.27
CA LEU A 100 18.03 1.43 -5.43
C LEU A 100 17.25 2.57 -6.06
N SER A 101 16.23 2.24 -6.84
CA SER A 101 15.29 3.21 -7.38
C SER A 101 14.10 3.40 -6.41
N PRO A 102 13.44 4.57 -6.39
CA PRO A 102 12.36 4.87 -5.43
C PRO A 102 11.18 3.89 -5.50
N ASP A 103 11.00 3.19 -6.62
CA ASP A 103 10.00 2.15 -6.79
C ASP A 103 10.14 1.02 -5.77
N VAL A 104 11.28 0.85 -5.09
CA VAL A 104 11.44 -0.14 -4.01
C VAL A 104 10.70 0.23 -2.71
N LEU A 105 10.26 1.49 -2.56
CA LEU A 105 9.58 1.99 -1.36
C LEU A 105 8.06 1.82 -1.37
N GLU A 106 7.45 1.49 -2.51
CA GLU A 106 6.02 1.18 -2.59
C GLU A 106 5.65 -0.03 -1.71
N VAL A 107 4.73 0.16 -0.77
CA VAL A 107 4.27 -0.95 0.07
C VAL A 107 3.10 -1.62 -0.65
N PRO A 108 3.22 -2.89 -1.09
CA PRO A 108 2.12 -3.57 -1.77
C PRO A 108 0.97 -3.80 -0.78
N VAL A 109 -0.27 -3.68 -1.26
CA VAL A 109 -1.46 -4.05 -0.50
C VAL A 109 -1.65 -5.56 -0.63
N PRO A 110 -1.59 -6.33 0.48
CA PRO A 110 -1.71 -7.79 0.39
C PRO A 110 -3.07 -8.21 -0.15
N LYS A 111 -3.08 -9.13 -1.12
CA LYS A 111 -4.32 -9.55 -1.80
C LYS A 111 -5.36 -10.20 -0.89
N TYR A 112 -4.93 -10.84 0.20
CA TYR A 112 -5.86 -11.45 1.15
C TYR A 112 -6.78 -10.43 1.83
N PHE A 113 -6.44 -9.14 1.85
CA PHE A 113 -7.33 -8.08 2.36
C PHE A 113 -8.62 -7.95 1.53
N ILE A 114 -8.55 -8.27 0.24
CA ILE A 114 -9.70 -8.30 -0.66
C ILE A 114 -10.40 -9.65 -0.54
N GLU A 115 -9.63 -10.75 -0.55
CA GLU A 115 -10.16 -12.12 -0.46
C GLU A 115 -10.99 -12.33 0.82
N ASP A 116 -10.50 -11.87 1.98
CA ASP A 116 -11.18 -11.99 3.27
C ASP A 116 -12.51 -11.23 3.30
N ARG A 117 -12.62 -10.15 2.52
CA ARG A 117 -13.83 -9.31 2.41
C ARG A 117 -14.67 -9.65 1.19
N ALA A 118 -14.32 -10.67 0.40
CA ALA A 118 -14.98 -10.96 -0.86
C ALA A 118 -16.50 -11.11 -0.71
N LYS A 119 -16.94 -11.77 0.37
CA LYS A 119 -18.36 -11.91 0.69
C LYS A 119 -19.02 -10.57 1.05
N GLU A 120 -18.38 -9.78 1.92
CA GLU A 120 -18.89 -8.45 2.30
C GLU A 120 -19.03 -7.55 1.07
N LEU A 121 -18.04 -7.59 0.16
CA LEU A 121 -18.03 -6.83 -1.08
C LEU A 121 -19.15 -7.28 -2.01
N ASP A 122 -19.32 -8.59 -2.21
CA ASP A 122 -20.42 -9.16 -3.02
C ASP A 122 -21.81 -8.82 -2.45
N ASP A 123 -21.97 -8.87 -1.13
CA ASP A 123 -23.23 -8.49 -0.46
C ASP A 123 -23.52 -6.97 -0.63
N ARG A 124 -22.48 -6.13 -0.58
CA ARG A 124 -22.60 -4.67 -0.82
C ARG A 124 -22.93 -4.37 -2.27
N ASP A 125 -22.32 -5.07 -3.22
CA ASP A 125 -22.56 -4.88 -4.65
C ASP A 125 -24.02 -5.22 -4.99
N LYS A 126 -24.53 -6.36 -4.50
CA LYS A 126 -25.94 -6.74 -4.65
C LYS A 126 -26.90 -5.71 -4.05
N PHE A 127 -26.56 -5.15 -2.89
CA PHE A 127 -27.37 -4.11 -2.27
C PHE A 127 -27.39 -2.82 -3.11
N LEU A 128 -26.25 -2.42 -3.67
CA LEU A 128 -26.16 -1.27 -4.56
C LEU A 128 -26.95 -1.48 -5.85
N GLU A 129 -26.86 -2.66 -6.46
CA GLU A 129 -27.66 -3.02 -7.65
C GLU A 129 -29.16 -2.91 -7.37
N ALA A 130 -29.63 -3.43 -6.23
CA ALA A 130 -31.03 -3.33 -5.83
C ALA A 130 -31.49 -1.88 -5.62
N LEU A 131 -30.63 -1.01 -5.07
CA LEU A 131 -30.93 0.42 -4.92
C LEU A 131 -30.98 1.14 -6.27
N VAL A 132 -30.04 0.84 -7.16
CA VAL A 132 -29.98 1.39 -8.52
C VAL A 132 -31.26 1.06 -9.28
N GLU A 133 -31.71 -0.19 -9.23
CA GLU A 133 -32.96 -0.64 -9.85
C GLU A 133 -34.18 0.05 -9.20
N LYS A 134 -34.26 0.06 -7.87
CA LYS A 134 -35.39 0.62 -7.13
C LYS A 134 -35.61 2.10 -7.40
N TYR A 135 -34.54 2.88 -7.48
CA TYR A 135 -34.62 4.33 -7.66
C TYR A 135 -34.40 4.77 -9.11
N ASN A 136 -34.27 3.82 -10.04
CA ASN A 136 -33.97 4.05 -11.45
C ASN A 136 -32.81 5.05 -11.65
N VAL A 137 -31.81 4.98 -10.76
CA VAL A 137 -30.64 5.85 -10.79
C VAL A 137 -29.80 5.38 -11.95
N LYS A 138 -29.62 6.22 -12.97
CA LYS A 138 -28.64 5.92 -14.01
C LYS A 138 -27.29 5.72 -13.34
N ALA A 139 -26.68 4.55 -13.53
CA ALA A 139 -25.33 4.30 -13.05
C ALA A 139 -24.46 5.51 -13.40
N PRO A 140 -23.62 6.01 -12.47
CA PRO A 140 -22.74 7.12 -12.78
C PRO A 140 -21.97 6.73 -14.03
N GLN A 141 -22.19 7.46 -15.12
CA GLN A 141 -21.37 7.30 -16.31
C GLN A 141 -19.95 7.49 -15.83
N HIS A 142 -19.10 6.46 -16.00
CA HIS A 142 -17.68 6.61 -15.73
C HIS A 142 -17.27 7.91 -16.41
N SER A 143 -16.79 8.87 -15.63
CA SER A 143 -16.16 10.06 -16.20
C SER A 143 -15.15 9.51 -17.21
N PRO A 144 -15.24 9.89 -18.49
CA PRO A 144 -14.28 9.42 -19.47
C PRO A 144 -12.91 9.68 -18.87
N ILE A 145 -12.05 8.65 -18.83
CA ILE A 145 -10.67 8.82 -18.40
C ILE A 145 -10.12 9.90 -19.31
N ILE A 146 -9.91 11.11 -18.76
CA ILE A 146 -9.29 12.21 -19.51
C ILE A 146 -7.88 11.73 -19.83
N ARG A 147 -7.68 11.24 -21.04
CA ARG A 147 -6.34 10.96 -21.55
C ARG A 147 -5.66 12.31 -21.68
N ILE A 148 -4.64 12.56 -20.86
CA ILE A 148 -3.82 13.77 -20.94
C ILE A 148 -3.29 13.87 -22.38
N GLY A 149 -3.73 14.90 -23.11
CA GLY A 149 -3.34 15.14 -24.51
C GLY A 149 -4.34 14.70 -25.59
N ALA A 150 -5.50 14.13 -25.24
CA ALA A 150 -6.57 13.92 -26.22
C ALA A 150 -7.34 15.23 -26.48
N PRO A 151 -7.73 15.55 -27.73
CA PRO A 151 -8.58 16.71 -28.01
C PRO A 151 -9.92 16.55 -27.29
N LEU A 152 -10.20 17.42 -26.32
CA LEU A 152 -11.49 17.48 -25.62
C LEU A 152 -12.40 18.46 -26.38
N PRO A 153 -13.55 18.02 -26.90
CA PRO A 153 -14.54 18.91 -27.53
C PRO A 153 -15.01 20.00 -26.56
N GLU A 154 -15.22 21.21 -27.06
CA GLU A 154 -15.58 22.39 -26.24
C GLU A 154 -16.84 22.17 -25.38
N GLU A 155 -17.86 21.52 -25.95
CA GLU A 155 -19.11 21.19 -25.25
C GLU A 155 -18.87 20.25 -24.05
N GLU A 156 -17.92 19.33 -24.18
CA GLU A 156 -17.56 18.38 -23.12
C GLU A 156 -16.76 19.07 -22.02
N ALA A 157 -15.84 19.98 -22.40
CA ALA A 157 -15.12 20.82 -21.45
C ALA A 157 -16.06 21.70 -20.62
N ILE A 158 -17.05 22.33 -21.26
CA ILE A 158 -18.06 23.16 -20.59
C ILE A 158 -18.88 22.32 -19.61
N MET A 159 -19.32 21.12 -20.00
CA MET A 159 -20.08 20.24 -19.11
C MET A 159 -19.28 19.83 -17.86
N ILE A 160 -17.99 19.50 -18.02
CA ILE A 160 -17.13 19.09 -16.91
C ILE A 160 -16.96 20.24 -15.90
N ILE A 161 -16.70 21.45 -16.39
CA ILE A 161 -16.55 22.65 -15.56
C ILE A 161 -17.84 22.91 -14.77
N GLN A 162 -18.99 22.96 -15.46
CA GLN A 162 -20.29 23.22 -14.83
C GLN A 162 -20.67 22.17 -13.79
N LYS A 163 -20.29 20.90 -14.00
CA LYS A 163 -20.56 19.81 -13.06
C LYS A 163 -19.72 19.94 -11.79
N ASN A 164 -18.45 20.33 -11.92
CA ASN A 164 -17.56 20.55 -10.78
C ASN A 164 -17.94 21.80 -9.98
N GLU A 165 -18.34 22.89 -10.65
CA GLU A 165 -18.79 24.12 -10.00
C GLU A 165 -20.08 23.93 -9.17
N ARG A 166 -20.98 23.04 -9.59
CA ARG A 166 -22.22 22.73 -8.85
C ARG A 166 -21.99 21.84 -7.62
N GLY A 167 -20.88 21.10 -7.56
CA GLY A 167 -20.52 20.27 -6.41
C GLY A 167 -19.96 21.06 -5.22
N GLU A 168 -19.41 22.26 -5.46
CA GLU A 168 -18.84 23.11 -4.41
C GLU A 168 -19.86 24.05 -3.75
N GLY A 169 -21.06 24.18 -4.31
CA GLY A 169 -22.09 25.15 -3.88
C GLY A 169 -22.93 24.80 -2.65
N THR A 170 -22.79 23.60 -2.05
CA THR A 170 -23.59 23.21 -0.87
C THR A 170 -22.83 23.22 0.47
N GLY A 171 -21.57 23.69 0.49
CA GLY A 171 -20.71 23.65 1.67
C GLY A 171 -20.54 24.96 2.45
N GLN A 172 -20.97 26.11 1.94
CA GLN A 172 -20.82 27.38 2.66
C GLN A 172 -22.04 28.26 2.41
N LEU A 173 -23.02 28.19 3.31
CA LEU A 173 -23.95 29.27 3.66
C LEU A 173 -24.79 28.82 4.87
N GLY A 174 -24.21 29.01 6.06
CA GLY A 174 -24.88 28.84 7.35
C GLY A 174 -24.02 29.53 8.40
N LYS A 175 -24.48 30.73 8.80
CA LYS A 175 -23.84 31.71 9.68
C LYS A 175 -23.29 31.14 10.98
#